data_AF-M3XT94-F1
#
_entry.id   AF-M3XT94-F1
#
_cell.length_a   1.000
_cell.length_b   1.000
_cell.length_c   1.000
_cell.angle_alpha   90.00
_cell.angle_beta   90.00
_cell.angle_gamma   90.00
#
_symmetry.space_group_name_H-M   'P 1'
#
loop_
_entity.id
_entity.type
_entity.pdbx_description
1 polymer ?
#
loop_
_entity_poly.entity_id
_entity_poly.type
_entity_poly.pdbx_seq_one_letter_code
_entity_poly.pdbx_strand_id
1 'polypeptide(L)'
;MERIILDKLNWDLHTATPLDFLHIFHAIAVSTRPQLLFSLPRLSPSQHLAVLTKQLLHCMACNQLLQFKGSMLALAMVSLEMEKLIPDWLPLTIELLQKAQVGVSQSKCSLWLGYVRLLDGYKAKRHVSSHNGRPL
;
A
#
# COMPACT_ATOMS: atom_id res chain seq x y z
N MET A 1 -8.75 -20.80 22.36
CA MET A 1 -7.87 -20.05 21.43
C MET A 1 -8.19 -18.56 21.43
N GLU A 2 -9.46 -18.17 21.27
CA GLU A 2 -9.88 -16.74 21.23
C GLU A 2 -9.41 -15.91 22.43
N ARG A 3 -9.63 -16.37 23.66
CA ARG A 3 -9.22 -15.66 24.88
C ARG A 3 -7.71 -15.38 24.96
N ILE A 4 -6.88 -16.33 24.52
CA ILE A 4 -5.41 -16.19 24.49
C ILE A 4 -4.99 -15.11 23.49
N ILE A 5 -5.70 -15.00 22.36
CA ILE A 5 -5.45 -13.96 21.34
C ILE A 5 -5.85 -12.59 21.90
N LEU A 6 -7.03 -12.49 22.53
CA LEU A 6 -7.49 -11.26 23.16
C LEU A 6 -6.56 -10.80 24.28
N ASP A 7 -6.07 -11.71 25.12
CA ASP A 7 -5.07 -11.39 26.15
C ASP A 7 -3.78 -10.84 25.53
N LYS A 8 -3.29 -11.43 24.43
CA LYS A 8 -2.10 -10.92 23.69
C LYS A 8 -2.30 -9.56 23.05
N LEU A 9 -3.54 -9.25 22.66
CA LEU A 9 -3.92 -7.95 22.13
C LEU A 9 -4.23 -6.94 23.23
N ASN A 10 -4.04 -7.28 24.51
CA ASN A 10 -4.46 -6.47 25.67
C ASN A 10 -5.95 -6.12 25.65
N TRP A 11 -6.77 -7.00 25.09
CA TRP A 11 -8.20 -6.79 24.83
C TRP A 11 -8.50 -5.59 23.90
N ASP A 12 -7.49 -5.03 23.24
CA ASP A 12 -7.65 -3.97 22.26
C ASP A 12 -7.84 -4.57 20.86
N LEU A 13 -9.09 -4.54 20.41
CA LEU A 13 -9.49 -4.94 19.05
C LEU A 13 -9.52 -3.75 18.08
N HIS A 14 -9.35 -2.52 18.57
CA HIS A 14 -9.43 -1.29 17.78
C HIS A 14 -8.08 -0.85 17.21
N THR A 15 -7.10 -1.75 17.19
CA THR A 15 -5.79 -1.49 16.61
C THR A 15 -5.93 -1.21 15.11
N ALA A 16 -5.38 -0.08 14.66
CA ALA A 16 -5.43 0.31 13.25
C ALA A 16 -4.67 -0.71 12.39
N THR A 17 -5.36 -1.23 11.37
CA THR A 17 -4.80 -2.21 10.44
C THR A 17 -4.13 -1.51 9.25
N PRO A 18 -3.24 -2.19 8.52
CA PRO A 18 -2.70 -1.67 7.26
C PRO A 18 -3.81 -1.27 6.27
N LEU A 19 -4.97 -1.93 6.32
CA LEU A 19 -6.11 -1.63 5.45
C LEU A 19 -6.75 -0.27 5.78
N ASP A 20 -6.86 0.08 7.06
CA ASP A 20 -7.38 1.38 7.49
C ASP A 20 -6.52 2.53 6.94
N PHE A 21 -5.19 2.37 7.02
CA PHE A 21 -4.26 3.32 6.43
C PHE A 21 -4.36 3.39 4.90
N LEU A 22 -4.57 2.25 4.23
CA LEU A 22 -4.76 2.20 2.79
C LEU A 22 -5.98 3.02 2.35
N HIS A 23 -7.10 2.85 3.04
CA HIS A 23 -8.31 3.62 2.78
C HIS A 23 -8.09 5.12 2.97
N ILE A 24 -7.44 5.52 4.07
CA ILE A 24 -7.14 6.92 4.37
C ILE A 24 -6.23 7.53 3.29
N PHE A 25 -5.13 6.86 2.94
CA PHE A 25 -4.19 7.38 1.95
C PHE A 25 -4.78 7.44 0.54
N HIS A 26 -5.58 6.44 0.17
CA HIS A 26 -6.29 6.46 -1.11
C HIS A 26 -7.29 7.60 -1.18
N ALA A 27 -8.09 7.82 -0.12
CA ALA A 27 -9.02 8.93 -0.03
C ALA A 27 -8.30 10.28 -0.14
N ILE A 28 -7.21 10.47 0.60
CA ILE A 28 -6.40 11.69 0.53
C ILE A 28 -5.84 11.86 -0.89
N ALA A 29 -5.24 10.83 -1.48
CA ALA A 29 -4.65 10.90 -2.82
C ALA A 29 -5.68 11.34 -3.87
N VAL A 30 -6.85 10.71 -3.88
CA VAL A 30 -7.95 11.03 -4.80
C VAL A 30 -8.51 12.43 -4.55
N SER A 31 -8.61 12.85 -3.29
CA SER A 31 -9.12 14.19 -2.94
C SER A 31 -8.15 15.32 -3.29
N THR A 32 -6.84 15.12 -3.09
CA THR A 32 -5.80 16.09 -3.43
C THR A 32 -5.61 16.18 -4.94
N ARG A 33 -5.73 15.05 -5.65
CA ARG A 33 -5.57 14.99 -7.10
C ARG A 33 -6.73 14.24 -7.75
N PRO A 34 -7.88 14.91 -7.98
CA PRO A 34 -8.99 14.31 -8.71
C PRO A 34 -8.62 13.92 -10.15
N GLN A 35 -7.52 14.48 -10.69
CA GLN A 35 -6.91 14.08 -11.96
C GLN A 35 -6.56 12.58 -12.01
N LEU A 36 -6.29 11.96 -10.85
CA LEU A 36 -6.07 10.52 -10.74
C LEU A 36 -7.27 9.72 -11.26
N LEU A 37 -8.49 10.22 -11.08
CA LEU A 37 -9.71 9.58 -11.55
C LEU A 37 -9.75 9.45 -13.08
N PHE A 38 -9.21 10.45 -13.79
CA PHE A 38 -9.14 10.43 -15.25
C PHE A 38 -7.97 9.56 -15.75
N SER A 39 -6.90 9.46 -14.97
CA SER A 39 -5.75 8.60 -15.29
C SER A 39 -6.01 7.10 -15.09
N LEU A 40 -7.07 6.73 -14.35
CA LEU A 40 -7.52 5.35 -14.20
C LEU A 40 -8.28 4.93 -15.48
N PRO A 41 -7.69 4.15 -16.39
CA PRO A 41 -8.26 4.00 -17.73
C PRO A 41 -9.52 3.10 -17.76
N ARG A 42 -9.91 2.50 -16.63
CA ARG A 42 -10.90 1.41 -16.62
C ARG A 42 -11.54 1.07 -15.27
N LEU A 43 -11.14 1.72 -14.18
CA LEU A 43 -11.56 1.34 -12.84
C LEU A 43 -12.17 2.54 -12.11
N SER A 44 -13.30 2.32 -11.45
CA SER A 44 -13.82 3.29 -10.48
C SER A 44 -12.87 3.39 -9.28
N PRO A 45 -12.93 4.46 -8.48
CA PRO A 45 -12.12 4.59 -7.26
C PRO A 45 -12.28 3.43 -6.30
N SER A 46 -13.51 2.92 -6.15
CA SER A 46 -13.82 1.76 -5.32
C SER A 46 -13.23 0.47 -5.89
N GLN A 47 -13.26 0.27 -7.21
CA GLN A 47 -12.61 -0.87 -7.84
C GLN A 47 -11.09 -0.81 -7.72
N HIS A 48 -10.51 0.38 -7.87
CA HIS A 48 -9.09 0.60 -7.67
C HIS A 48 -8.68 0.30 -6.23
N LEU A 49 -9.46 0.75 -5.25
CA LEU A 49 -9.25 0.46 -3.85
C LEU A 49 -9.37 -1.04 -3.54
N ALA A 50 -10.30 -1.75 -4.17
CA ALA A 50 -10.43 -3.20 -4.04
C ALA A 50 -9.20 -3.95 -4.59
N VAL A 51 -8.65 -3.51 -5.73
CA VAL A 51 -7.41 -4.07 -6.29
C VAL A 51 -6.24 -3.84 -5.32
N LEU A 52 -6.09 -2.62 -4.82
CA LEU A 52 -5.07 -2.27 -3.83
C LEU A 52 -5.19 -3.08 -2.54
N THR A 53 -6.41 -3.26 -2.06
CA THR A 53 -6.73 -4.08 -0.88
C THR A 53 -6.29 -5.52 -1.09
N LYS A 54 -6.60 -6.12 -2.24
CA LYS A 54 -6.15 -7.48 -2.59
C LYS A 54 -4.63 -7.58 -2.63
N GLN A 55 -3.94 -6.58 -3.20
CA GLN A 55 -2.48 -6.57 -3.23
C GLN A 55 -1.89 -6.45 -1.83
N LEU A 56 -2.47 -5.61 -0.97
CA LEU A 56 -2.04 -5.41 0.41
C LEU A 56 -2.20 -6.68 1.24
N LEU A 57 -3.36 -7.33 1.17
CA LEU A 57 -3.60 -8.59 1.87
C LEU A 57 -2.62 -9.69 1.44
N HIS A 58 -2.27 -9.73 0.14
CA HIS A 58 -1.25 -10.66 -0.34
C HIS A 58 0.15 -10.32 0.18
N CYS A 59 0.50 -9.04 0.28
CA CYS A 59 1.75 -8.59 0.91
C CYS A 59 1.79 -8.94 2.41
N MET A 60 0.67 -8.84 3.12
CA MET A 60 0.56 -9.23 4.52
C MET A 60 0.73 -10.75 4.74
N ALA A 61 0.50 -11.56 3.71
CA ALA A 61 0.83 -12.99 3.77
C ALA A 61 2.34 -13.28 3.72
N CYS A 62 3.18 -12.27 3.43
CA CYS A 62 4.64 -12.40 3.36
C CYS A 62 5.29 -11.96 4.69
N ASN A 63 5.90 -12.89 5.40
CA ASN A 63 6.46 -12.64 6.74
C ASN A 63 7.59 -11.58 6.78
N GLN A 64 8.32 -11.40 5.66
CA GLN A 64 9.34 -10.34 5.54
C GLN A 64 8.72 -8.94 5.57
N LEU A 65 7.48 -8.79 5.09
CA LEU A 65 6.78 -7.51 5.04
C LEU A 65 6.01 -7.21 6.33
N LEU A 66 5.70 -8.23 7.13
CA LEU A 66 5.05 -8.10 8.44
C LEU A 66 5.93 -7.45 9.52
N GLN A 67 7.25 -7.39 9.33
CA GLN A 67 8.18 -6.72 10.26
C GLN A 67 8.01 -5.19 10.29
N PHE A 68 7.18 -4.66 9.40
CA PHE A 68 7.06 -3.24 9.17
C PHE A 68 5.72 -2.69 9.62
N LYS A 69 5.69 -1.39 9.94
CA LYS A 69 4.44 -0.72 10.34
C LYS A 69 3.43 -0.79 9.19
N GLY A 70 2.20 -1.16 9.52
CA GLY A 70 1.10 -1.26 8.55
C GLY A 70 0.89 0.00 7.71
N SER A 71 1.05 1.16 8.32
CA SER A 71 0.99 2.46 7.63
C SER A 71 2.09 2.61 6.56
N MET A 72 3.30 2.12 6.78
CA MET A 72 4.37 2.20 5.77
C MET A 72 4.09 1.28 4.58
N LEU A 73 3.54 0.09 4.83
CA LEU A 73 3.17 -0.83 3.76
C LEU A 73 2.02 -0.27 2.92
N ALA A 74 0.99 0.28 3.56
CA ALA A 74 -0.13 0.93 2.89
C ALA A 74 0.32 2.13 2.05
N LEU A 75 1.19 2.98 2.60
CA LEU A 75 1.73 4.12 1.88
C LEU A 75 2.57 3.69 0.68
N ALA A 76 3.47 2.73 0.85
CA ALA A 76 4.31 2.23 -0.25
C ALA A 76 3.44 1.66 -1.38
N MET A 77 2.37 0.94 -1.03
CA MET A 77 1.41 0.42 -2.01
C MET A 77 0.71 1.54 -2.80
N VAL A 78 0.21 2.58 -2.10
CA VAL A 78 -0.44 3.72 -2.76
C VAL A 78 0.55 4.45 -3.66
N SER A 79 1.74 4.78 -3.15
CA SER A 79 2.76 5.49 -3.93
C SER A 79 3.19 4.75 -5.19
N LEU A 80 3.32 3.42 -5.13
CA LEU A 80 3.65 2.58 -6.29
C LEU A 80 2.57 2.61 -7.38
N GLU A 81 1.28 2.70 -7.02
CA GLU A 81 0.25 2.89 -8.04
C GLU A 81 0.23 4.34 -8.55
N MET A 82 0.46 5.34 -7.70
CA MET A 82 0.54 6.74 -8.14
C MET A 82 1.67 6.96 -9.14
N GLU A 83 2.83 6.31 -8.95
CA GLU A 83 3.96 6.34 -9.87
C GLU A 83 3.59 5.86 -11.28
N LYS A 84 2.64 4.92 -11.40
CA LYS A 84 2.18 4.38 -12.70
C LYS A 84 1.15 5.26 -13.38
N LEU A 85 0.46 6.09 -12.60
CA LEU A 85 -0.69 6.88 -13.05
C LEU A 85 -0.30 8.31 -13.43
N ILE A 86 0.66 8.91 -12.73
CA ILE A 86 1.02 10.32 -12.90
C ILE A 86 2.54 10.56 -12.84
N PRO A 87 3.07 11.49 -13.66
CA PRO A 87 4.50 11.84 -13.63
C PRO A 87 4.90 12.57 -12.33
N ASP A 88 4.01 13.38 -11.74
CA ASP A 88 4.27 14.15 -10.51
C ASP A 88 3.89 13.41 -9.22
N TRP A 89 4.11 12.11 -9.16
CA TRP A 89 3.70 11.25 -8.03
C TRP A 89 4.47 11.53 -6.73
N LEU A 90 5.71 12.02 -6.82
CA LEU A 90 6.59 12.22 -5.67
C LEU A 90 6.10 13.33 -4.72
N PRO A 91 5.75 14.54 -5.19
CA PRO A 91 5.13 15.57 -4.35
C PRO A 91 3.86 15.09 -3.63
N LEU A 92 3.01 14.31 -4.32
CA LEU A 92 1.79 13.74 -3.72
C LEU A 92 2.13 12.78 -2.58
N THR A 93 3.16 11.94 -2.75
CA THR A 93 3.61 11.03 -1.69
C THR A 93 4.19 11.77 -0.49
N ILE A 94 4.93 12.86 -0.72
CA ILE A 94 5.44 13.71 0.37
C ILE A 94 4.29 14.36 1.13
N GLU A 95 3.27 14.84 0.43
CA GLU A 95 2.07 15.41 1.05
C GLU A 95 1.30 14.36 1.87
N LEU A 96 1.16 13.14 1.35
CA LEU A 96 0.57 12.01 2.08
C LEU A 96 1.36 11.70 3.36
N LEU A 97 2.69 11.65 3.27
CA LEU A 97 3.58 11.43 4.41
C LEU A 97 3.42 12.51 5.49
N GLN A 98 3.35 13.77 5.08
CA GLN A 98 3.15 14.91 5.98
C GLN A 98 1.78 14.85 6.66
N LYS A 99 0.71 14.57 5.90
CA LYS A 99 -0.66 14.44 6.44
C LYS A 99 -0.82 13.22 7.35
N ALA A 100 -0.08 12.15 7.08
CA ALA A 100 -0.09 10.93 7.89
C ALA A 100 0.62 11.08 9.25
N GLN A 101 1.26 12.23 9.52
CA GLN A 101 2.17 12.43 10.66
C GLN A 101 3.26 11.36 10.74
N VAL A 102 3.55 10.67 9.64
CA VAL A 102 4.63 9.69 9.56
C VAL A 102 5.90 10.51 9.43
N GLY A 103 6.47 10.92 10.58
CA GLY A 103 7.61 11.84 10.61
C GLY A 103 8.67 11.44 9.60
N VAL A 104 8.82 12.24 8.55
CA VAL A 104 9.72 12.01 7.42
C VAL A 104 11.14 12.31 7.89
N SER A 105 11.75 11.41 8.65
CA SER A 105 13.19 11.46 8.85
C SER A 105 13.86 11.02 7.55
N GLN A 106 14.94 11.68 7.15
CA GLN A 106 15.68 11.36 5.91
C GLN A 106 16.06 9.87 5.81
N SER A 107 16.27 9.21 6.95
CA SER A 107 16.48 7.76 7.09
C SER A 107 15.29 6.89 6.64
N LYS A 108 14.05 7.37 6.77
CA LYS A 108 12.83 6.67 6.33
C LYS A 108 12.59 6.82 4.83
N CYS A 109 13.05 7.89 4.18
CA CYS A 109 12.99 8.02 2.71
C CYS A 109 13.85 6.97 2.00
N SER A 110 15.05 6.68 2.50
CA SER A 110 15.92 5.65 1.93
C SER A 110 15.35 4.24 2.11
N LEU A 111 14.75 3.97 3.28
CA LEU A 111 13.98 2.74 3.51
C LEU A 111 12.77 2.67 2.58
N TRP A 112 12.00 3.76 2.45
CA TRP A 112 10.84 3.84 1.56
C TRP A 112 11.21 3.57 0.09
N LEU A 113 12.31 4.13 -0.44
CA LEU A 113 12.83 3.81 -1.77
C LEU A 113 13.27 2.34 -1.90
N GLY A 114 13.89 1.78 -0.85
CA GLY A 114 14.20 0.35 -0.79
C GLY A 114 12.96 -0.53 -0.85
N TYR A 115 11.84 -0.10 -0.25
CA TYR A 115 10.57 -0.82 -0.27
C TYR A 115 9.83 -0.72 -1.59
N VAL A 116 9.80 0.47 -2.18
CA VAL A 116 9.25 0.66 -3.53
C VAL A 116 9.96 -0.32 -4.47
N ARG A 117 11.29 -0.41 -4.39
CA ARG A 117 12.08 -1.40 -5.16
C ARG A 117 11.79 -2.85 -4.77
N LEU A 118 11.63 -3.18 -3.49
CA LEU A 118 11.32 -4.54 -3.03
C LEU A 118 9.93 -4.98 -3.51
N LEU A 119 8.92 -4.12 -3.35
CA LEU A 119 7.55 -4.37 -3.78
C LEU A 119 7.42 -4.41 -5.30
N ASP A 120 8.14 -3.57 -6.03
CA ASP A 120 8.17 -3.63 -7.49
C ASP A 120 8.87 -4.92 -7.98
N GLY A 121 9.92 -5.38 -7.29
CA GLY A 121 10.52 -6.71 -7.50
C GLY A 121 9.55 -7.87 -7.20
N TYR A 122 8.72 -7.75 -6.16
CA TYR A 122 7.65 -8.72 -5.87
C TYR A 122 6.54 -8.70 -6.91
N LYS A 123 6.15 -7.52 -7.43
CA LYS A 123 5.15 -7.37 -8.50
C LYS A 123 5.70 -7.87 -9.84
N ALA A 124 6.98 -7.66 -10.12
CA ALA A 124 7.66 -8.15 -11.33
C ALA A 124 7.75 -9.69 -11.36
N LYS A 125 8.08 -10.34 -10.23
CA LYS A 125 8.00 -11.81 -10.12
C LYS A 125 6.59 -12.36 -10.38
N ARG A 126 5.54 -11.59 -10.04
CA ARG A 126 4.14 -11.95 -10.28
C ARG A 126 3.77 -11.99 -11.77
N HIS A 127 4.33 -11.08 -12.58
CA HIS A 127 4.06 -11.04 -14.03
C HIS A 127 4.69 -12.22 -14.77
N VAL A 128 5.83 -12.72 -14.29
CA VAL A 128 6.50 -13.91 -14.85
C VAL A 128 5.74 -15.20 -14.49
N SER A 129 5.22 -15.33 -13.27
CA SER A 129 4.44 -16.52 -12.88
C SER A 129 3.06 -16.60 -13.53
N SER A 130 2.46 -15.47 -13.93
CA SER A 130 1.15 -15.48 -14.61
C SER A 130 1.21 -15.84 -16.10
N HIS A 131 2.41 -15.87 -16.72
CA HIS A 131 2.58 -16.18 -18.14
C HIS A 131 3.06 -17.61 -18.44
N ASN A 132 3.28 -18.42 -17.40
CA ASN A 132 3.70 -19.83 -17.54
C ASN A 132 2.56 -20.86 -17.38
N GLY A 133 1.31 -20.41 -17.35
CA GLY A 133 0.14 -21.29 -17.44
C GLY A 133 -0.42 -21.36 -18.87
N ARG A 134 0.32 -21.94 -19.81
CA ARG A 134 -0.30 -22.43 -21.06
C ARG A 134 -0.88 -23.83 -20.79
N PRO A 135 -2.16 -24.09 -21.07
CA PRO A 135 -2.65 -25.45 -21.09
C PRO A 135 -2.11 -26.16 -22.35
N LEU A 136 -1.78 -27.44 -22.18
CA LEU A 136 -1.66 -28.42 -23.27
C LEU A 136 -3.03 -28.59 -23.94
#